data_AF-A0A072U448-F1
#
_entry.id   AF-A0A072U448-F1
#
_cell.length_a   1.000
_cell.length_b   1.000
_cell.length_c   1.000
_cell.angle_alpha   90.00
_cell.angle_beta   90.00
_cell.angle_gamma   90.00
#
_symmetry.space_group_name_H-M   'P 1'
#
loop_
_entity.id
_entity.type
_entity.pdbx_description
1 polymer ?
#
loop_
_entity_poly.entity_id
_entity_poly.type
_entity_poly.pdbx_seq_one_letter_code
_entity_poly.pdbx_strand_id
1 'polypeptide(L)'
;MNLWQILRRLFLKTVAAQLQILVGVSLIEILSAHSSDEVYLGERDTKHWIYDAEPLEAFDKFGKKLKEMMLDSKIELERLKCNKLCFIQEVKVD
;
A
#
# COMPACT_ATOMS: atom_id res chain seq x y z
N MET A 1 7.53 24.01 -33.55
CA MET A 1 7.04 23.50 -32.25
C MET A 1 6.17 22.29 -32.53
N ASN A 2 6.47 21.12 -31.97
CA ASN A 2 5.78 19.87 -32.35
C ASN A 2 4.51 19.64 -31.50
N LEU A 3 3.58 18.82 -32.00
CA LEU A 3 2.29 18.54 -31.38
C LEU A 3 2.44 17.99 -29.95
N TRP A 4 3.45 17.15 -29.74
CA TRP A 4 3.81 16.61 -28.42
C TRP A 4 4.18 17.68 -27.39
N GLN A 5 4.96 18.70 -27.78
CA GLN A 5 5.29 19.82 -26.90
C GLN A 5 4.07 20.67 -26.55
N ILE A 6 3.13 20.82 -27.49
CA ILE A 6 1.88 21.58 -27.28
C ILE A 6 1.00 20.83 -26.28
N LEU A 7 0.78 19.54 -26.48
CA LEU A 7 0.00 18.69 -25.58
C LEU A 7 0.55 18.73 -24.15
N ARG A 8 1.87 18.57 -23.99
CA ARG A 8 2.54 18.63 -22.68
C ARG A 8 2.32 19.96 -21.97
N ARG A 9 2.43 21.08 -22.69
CA ARG A 9 2.21 22.42 -22.11
C ARG A 9 0.75 22.67 -21.74
N LEU A 10 -0.19 22.21 -22.54
CA LEU A 10 -1.63 22.32 -22.24
C LEU A 10 -1.97 21.49 -21.00
N PHE A 11 -1.52 20.24 -20.94
CA PHE A 11 -1.74 19.37 -19.79
C PHE A 11 -1.23 19.98 -18.48
N LEU A 12 0.00 20.50 -18.45
CA LEU A 12 0.58 21.13 -17.25
C LEU A 12 -0.06 22.49 -16.88
N LYS A 13 -0.81 23.12 -17.79
CA LYS A 13 -1.63 24.30 -17.47
C LYS A 13 -2.99 23.91 -16.90
N THR A 14 -3.51 22.75 -17.29
CA THR A 14 -4.80 22.22 -16.84
C THR A 14 -4.69 21.51 -15.49
N VAL A 15 -3.65 20.71 -15.31
CA VAL A 15 -3.35 20.06 -14.03
C VAL A 15 -2.71 21.08 -13.11
N ALA A 16 -3.13 21.06 -11.84
CA ALA A 16 -2.85 22.05 -10.79
C ALA A 16 -1.44 22.68 -10.82
N ALA A 17 -1.31 23.93 -10.38
CA ALA A 17 -0.03 24.62 -10.34
C ALA A 17 1.03 23.81 -9.56
N GLN A 18 2.31 23.90 -9.91
CA GLN A 18 3.38 23.05 -9.36
C GLN A 18 3.39 22.98 -7.82
N LEU A 19 3.11 24.11 -7.13
CA LEU A 19 3.01 24.15 -5.67
C LEU A 19 1.81 23.36 -5.12
N GLN A 20 0.67 23.38 -5.81
CA GLN A 20 -0.53 22.62 -5.41
C GLN A 20 -0.31 21.12 -5.57
N ILE A 21 0.42 20.70 -6.60
CA ILE A 21 0.80 19.29 -6.78
C ILE A 21 1.73 18.85 -5.64
N LEU A 22 2.73 19.66 -5.30
CA LEU A 22 3.66 19.34 -4.21
C LEU A 22 2.90 19.16 -2.89
N VAL A 23 2.02 20.10 -2.54
CA VAL A 23 1.18 19.98 -1.34
C VAL A 23 0.26 18.76 -1.42
N GLY A 24 -0.35 18.51 -2.57
CA GLY A 24 -1.24 17.38 -2.79
C GLY A 24 -0.55 16.03 -2.60
N VAL A 25 0.64 15.86 -3.18
CA VAL A 25 1.43 14.62 -3.06
C VAL A 25 1.91 14.42 -1.63
N SER A 26 2.43 15.47 -0.96
CA SER A 26 2.85 15.38 0.44
C SER A 26 1.67 15.04 1.37
N LEU A 27 0.49 15.58 1.10
CA LEU A 27 -0.70 15.25 1.88
C LEU A 27 -1.12 13.80 1.66
N ILE A 28 -1.12 13.34 0.40
CA ILE A 28 -1.43 11.94 0.07
C ILE A 28 -0.42 11.02 0.75
N GLU A 29 0.87 11.35 0.75
CA GLU A 29 1.91 10.59 1.44
C GLU A 29 1.62 10.46 2.93
N ILE A 30 1.33 11.56 3.62
CA ILE A 30 1.02 11.56 5.06
C ILE A 30 -0.24 10.73 5.34
N LEU A 31 -1.30 10.90 4.55
CA LEU A 31 -2.58 10.19 4.75
C LEU A 31 -2.53 8.71 4.33
N SER A 32 -1.53 8.31 3.54
CA SER A 32 -1.32 6.93 3.12
C SER A 32 -0.35 6.18 4.03
N ALA A 33 0.30 6.89 4.95
CA ALA A 33 1.20 6.28 5.92
C ALA A 33 0.40 5.65 7.06
N HIS A 34 0.76 4.42 7.40
CA HIS A 34 0.24 3.72 8.56
C HIS A 34 0.98 4.16 9.83
N SER A 35 0.24 4.36 10.92
CA SER A 35 0.80 4.81 12.20
C SER A 35 1.48 3.65 12.94
N SER A 36 2.49 3.94 13.77
CA SER A 36 3.21 2.89 14.50
C SER A 36 2.39 2.22 15.60
N ASP A 37 1.36 2.92 16.09
CA ASP A 37 0.38 2.49 17.09
C ASP A 37 -0.89 1.93 16.44
N GLU A 38 -0.88 1.69 15.13
CA GLU A 38 -2.02 1.15 14.41
C GLU A 38 -2.30 -0.30 14.82
N VAL A 39 -3.54 -0.56 15.23
CA VAL A 39 -4.00 -1.91 15.56
C VAL A 39 -4.59 -2.54 14.31
N TYR A 40 -3.88 -3.53 13.76
CA TYR A 40 -4.29 -4.22 12.54
C TYR A 40 -5.40 -5.24 12.79
N LEU A 41 -6.03 -5.70 11.70
CA LEU A 41 -7.11 -6.67 11.75
C LEU A 41 -6.63 -7.99 12.38
N GLY A 42 -7.36 -8.46 13.39
CA GLY A 42 -6.98 -9.65 14.16
C GLY A 42 -6.02 -9.37 15.32
N GLU A 43 -5.63 -8.11 15.54
CA GLU A 43 -4.87 -7.66 16.70
C GLU A 43 -5.75 -6.84 17.64
N ARG A 44 -5.37 -6.81 18.91
CA ARG A 44 -6.00 -5.99 19.95
C ARG A 44 -4.93 -5.52 20.93
N ASP A 45 -5.00 -4.25 21.29
CA ASP A 45 -4.10 -3.64 22.27
C ASP A 45 -4.36 -4.16 23.70
N THR A 46 -5.60 -4.55 24.01
CA THR A 46 -6.01 -5.05 25.34
C THR A 46 -6.38 -6.55 25.34
N LYS A 47 -5.73 -7.33 26.23
CA LYS A 47 -5.91 -8.78 26.32
C LYS A 47 -7.27 -9.24 26.87
N HIS A 48 -7.94 -8.41 27.67
CA HIS A 48 -9.21 -8.74 28.34
C HIS A 48 -10.32 -7.76 27.92
N TRP A 49 -10.47 -7.53 26.62
CA TRP A 49 -11.52 -6.66 26.10
C TRP A 49 -12.93 -7.27 26.26
N ILE A 50 -13.01 -8.60 26.44
CA ILE A 50 -14.21 -9.35 26.78
C ILE A 50 -13.86 -10.39 27.86
N TYR A 51 -14.80 -10.68 28.76
CA TYR A 51 -14.67 -11.69 29.82
C TYR A 51 -15.15 -13.09 29.40
N ASP A 52 -16.04 -13.17 28.41
CA ASP A 52 -16.54 -14.43 27.85
C ASP A 52 -15.48 -15.14 27.00
N ALA A 53 -15.32 -16.45 27.25
CA ALA A 53 -14.29 -17.25 26.60
C ALA A 53 -14.59 -17.59 25.13
N GLU A 54 -15.87 -17.76 24.78
CA GLU A 54 -16.28 -18.18 23.42
C GLU A 54 -15.96 -17.11 22.34
N PRO A 55 -16.27 -15.80 22.54
CA PRO A 55 -15.87 -14.76 21.59
C PRO A 55 -14.35 -14.58 21.47
N LEU A 56 -13.61 -14.79 22.57
CA LEU A 56 -12.14 -14.73 22.56
C LEU A 56 -11.53 -15.85 21.72
N GLU A 57 -12.04 -17.08 21.85
CA GLU A 57 -11.57 -18.22 21.06
C GLU A 57 -11.90 -18.05 19.57
N ALA A 58 -13.11 -17.55 19.25
CA ALA A 58 -13.50 -17.25 17.88
C ALA A 58 -12.60 -16.17 17.25
N PHE A 59 -12.22 -15.15 18.03
CA PHE A 59 -11.31 -14.10 17.59
C PHE A 59 -9.88 -14.62 17.36
N ASP A 60 -9.37 -15.51 18.23
CA ASP A 60 -8.06 -16.15 18.04
C ASP A 60 -8.02 -17.02 16.76
N LYS A 61 -9.08 -17.80 16.50
CA LYS A 61 -9.23 -18.56 15.25
C LYS A 61 -9.23 -17.64 14.03
N PHE A 62 -9.91 -16.49 14.10
CA PHE A 62 -9.90 -15.49 13.03
C PHE A 62 -8.49 -14.92 12.78
N GLY A 63 -7.77 -14.53 13.83
CA GLY A 63 -6.39 -14.04 13.71
C GLY A 63 -5.42 -15.06 13.11
N LYS A 64 -5.55 -16.34 13.48
CA LYS A 64 -4.78 -17.45 12.87
C LYS A 64 -5.06 -17.60 11.38
N LYS A 65 -6.33 -17.58 10.99
CA LYS A 65 -6.74 -17.67 9.59
C LYS A 65 -6.24 -16.48 8.76
N LEU A 66 -6.21 -15.27 9.33
CA LEU A 66 -5.64 -14.10 8.68
C LEU A 66 -4.15 -14.26 8.42
N LYS A 67 -3.38 -14.75 9.41
CA LYS A 67 -1.93 -14.99 9.24
C LYS A 67 -1.63 -16.01 8.16
N GLU A 68 -2.43 -17.07 8.07
CA GLU A 68 -2.35 -18.07 7.01
C GLU A 68 -2.58 -17.43 5.63
N MET A 69 -3.70 -16.71 5.45
CA MET A 69 -4.00 -16.01 4.20
C MET A 69 -2.93 -14.97 3.81
N MET A 70 -2.40 -14.22 4.77
CA MET A 70 -1.34 -13.23 4.54
C MET A 70 -0.02 -13.90 4.15
N LEU A 71 0.31 -15.06 4.74
CA LEU A 71 1.51 -15.82 4.42
C LEU A 71 1.44 -16.38 2.99
N ASP A 72 0.31 -16.96 2.62
CA ASP A 72 0.06 -17.49 1.27
C ASP A 72 0.19 -16.38 0.21
N SER A 73 -0.43 -15.22 0.47
CA SER A 73 -0.33 -14.06 -0.41
C SER A 73 1.11 -13.53 -0.53
N LYS A 74 1.88 -13.57 0.57
CA LYS A 74 3.29 -13.15 0.57
C LYS A 74 4.18 -14.11 -0.21
N ILE A 75 3.93 -15.42 -0.10
CA ILE A 75 4.60 -16.45 -0.90
C ILE A 75 4.31 -16.23 -2.39
N GLU A 76 3.08 -15.91 -2.76
CA GLU A 76 2.70 -15.61 -4.15
C GLU A 76 3.38 -14.34 -4.68
N LEU A 77 3.46 -13.28 -3.87
CA LEU A 77 4.20 -12.07 -4.23
C LEU A 77 5.70 -12.29 -4.37
N GLU A 78 6.31 -13.12 -3.52
CA GLU A 78 7.73 -13.49 -3.65
C GLU A 78 7.98 -14.36 -4.90
N ARG A 79 7.07 -15.29 -5.21
CA ARG A 79 7.08 -16.04 -6.47
C ARG A 79 6.96 -15.12 -7.69
N LEU A 80 6.09 -14.12 -7.63
CA LEU A 80 5.94 -13.11 -8.69
C LEU A 80 7.17 -12.18 -8.78
N LYS A 81 7.81 -11.81 -7.66
CA LYS A 81 9.07 -11.06 -7.66
C LYS A 81 10.19 -11.83 -8.38
N CYS A 82 10.30 -13.14 -8.18
CA CYS A 82 11.23 -13.98 -8.94
C CYS A 82 10.94 -13.99 -10.45
N ASN A 83 9.67 -13.90 -10.88
CA ASN A 83 9.32 -13.79 -12.30
C ASN A 83 9.49 -12.38 -12.88
N LYS A 84 9.39 -11.31 -12.07
CA LYS A 84 9.46 -9.92 -12.52
C LYS A 84 10.86 -9.32 -12.50
N LEU A 85 11.83 -9.95 -11.83
CA LEU A 85 13.23 -9.54 -11.83
C LEU A 85 13.90 -9.61 -13.23
N CYS A 86 13.29 -10.27 -14.22
CA CYS A 86 13.72 -10.18 -15.61
C CYS A 86 13.31 -8.87 -16.34
N PHE A 87 12.39 -8.06 -15.80
CA PHE A 87 11.76 -6.97 -16.58
C PHE A 87 12.32 -5.55 -16.33
N ILE A 88 13.21 -5.37 -15.35
CA ILE A 88 13.75 -4.03 -14.99
C ILE A 88 15.23 -3.89 -15.37
N GLN A 89 15.90 -4.94 -15.86
CA GLN A 89 17.30 -4.84 -16.33
C GLN A 89 17.46 -4.33 -17.78
N GLU A 90 16.38 -3.98 -18.50
CA GLU A 90 16.44 -3.50 -19.89
C GLU A 90 16.09 -2.02 -20.08
N VAL A 91 16.24 -1.18 -19.06
CA VAL A 91 16.36 0.28 -19.30
C VAL A 91 17.82 0.66 -19.15
N LYS A 92 18.62 0.17 -20.10
CA LYS A 92 19.92 0.73 -20.40
C LYS A 92 19.64 2.06 -21.10
N VAL A 93 19.82 3.15 -20.36
CA VAL A 93 19.81 4.50 -20.93
C VAL A 93 21.13 4.64 -21.68
N ASP A 94 21.07 4.34 -22.98
CA ASP A 94 21.95 4.93 -23.99
C ASP A 94 21.19 6.09 -24.65
#